data_AF-C5KNT3-F1
#
_entry.id   AF-C5KNT3-F1
#
_cell.length_a   1.000
_cell.length_b   1.000
_cell.length_c   1.000
_cell.angle_alpha   90.00
_cell.angle_beta   90.00
_cell.angle_gamma   90.00
#
_symmetry.space_group_name_H-M   'P 1'
#
loop_
_entity.id
_entity.type
_entity.pdbx_description
1 polymer ?
#
loop_
_entity_poly.entity_id
_entity_poly.type
_entity_poly.pdbx_seq_one_letter_code
_entity_poly.pdbx_strand_id
1 'polypeptide(L)'
;MLNAIKMVYTIARYYNTTERLTNLFTKMTNQMIINCKAYLLGDEHPDKLWETKPVVLVKKLRACLNLNEVYQEQYHFNRKKLLALPKGKQFDFSETQIFGRFDLFCRRVLKLVDMFSTVHQFESLAACRFDGMEQLVVSSRTIMEEFRNKRHDLLDFHNNRFDRDYVEFNVRIADLESALQQFINQSFESITSIESSLNLLKSYQSILQRESLKADLESKYTVIFHNYGVELTQIQDSYEKLKASPPLVRNLPP
;
A
#
# COMPACT_ATOMS: atom_id res chain seq x y z
N MET A 1 12.58 25.43 9.10
CA MET A 1 12.46 25.16 10.56
C MET A 1 13.75 24.61 11.17
N LEU A 2 14.26 23.45 10.71
CA LEU A 2 15.50 22.84 11.26
C LEU A 2 16.76 23.72 11.13
N ASN A 3 16.87 24.53 10.07
CA ASN A 3 17.95 25.51 9.92
C ASN A 3 17.89 26.64 10.96
N ALA A 4 16.69 27.03 11.39
CA ALA A 4 16.51 28.05 12.44
C ALA A 4 16.91 27.48 13.81
N ILE A 5 16.57 26.22 14.08
CA ILE A 5 16.98 25.51 15.31
C ILE A 5 18.50 25.31 15.34
N LYS A 6 19.12 25.01 14.19
CA LYS A 6 20.58 25.01 14.04
C LYS A 6 21.19 26.37 14.40
N MET A 7 20.63 27.48 13.89
CA MET A 7 21.10 28.83 14.23
C MET A 7 20.94 29.13 15.72
N VAL A 8 19.81 28.75 16.33
CA VAL A 8 19.59 28.91 17.79
C VAL A 8 20.63 28.11 18.58
N TYR A 9 20.97 26.87 18.18
CA TYR A 9 22.03 26.11 18.86
C TYR A 9 23.41 26.74 18.75
N THR A 10 23.79 27.23 17.57
CA THR A 10 25.11 27.81 17.36
C THR A 10 25.26 29.21 17.95
N ILE A 11 24.17 29.98 18.07
CA ILE A 11 24.23 31.40 18.44
C ILE A 11 23.71 31.66 19.88
N ALA A 12 22.73 30.90 20.37
CA ALA A 12 22.11 31.21 21.66
C ALA A 12 22.98 30.76 22.86
N ARG A 13 23.45 31.71 23.66
CA ARG A 13 24.25 31.46 24.88
C ARG A 13 23.56 30.58 25.93
N TYR A 14 22.24 30.67 26.05
CA TYR A 14 21.46 30.03 27.13
C TYR A 14 20.56 28.87 26.66
N TYR A 15 20.40 28.67 25.34
CA TYR A 15 19.57 27.61 24.75
C TYR A 15 20.40 26.50 24.09
N ASN A 16 21.72 26.55 24.21
CA ASN A 16 22.67 25.63 23.55
C ASN A 16 23.03 24.39 24.38
N THR A 17 22.20 24.02 25.36
CA THR A 17 22.38 22.79 26.14
C THR A 17 21.69 21.63 25.43
N THR A 18 22.33 20.46 25.41
CA THR A 18 21.79 19.24 24.81
C THR A 18 20.37 18.93 25.29
N GLU A 19 20.13 19.01 26.59
CA GLU A 19 18.84 18.70 27.22
C GLU A 19 17.68 19.58 26.70
N ARG A 20 17.87 20.90 26.66
CA ARG A 20 16.83 21.85 26.20
C ARG A 20 16.45 21.63 24.73
N LEU A 21 17.43 21.28 23.89
CA LEU A 21 17.18 20.98 22.49
C LEU A 21 16.51 19.62 22.29
N THR A 22 16.92 18.58 23.02
CA THR A 22 16.19 17.31 23.02
C THR A 22 14.72 17.54 23.38
N ASN A 23 14.45 18.29 24.45
CA ASN A 23 13.10 18.62 24.87
C ASN A 23 12.32 19.42 23.81
N LEU A 24 12.97 20.36 23.12
CA LEU A 24 12.37 21.10 22.01
C LEU A 24 12.00 20.16 20.86
N PHE A 25 12.92 19.30 20.44
CA PHE A 25 12.70 18.32 19.39
C PHE A 25 11.59 17.33 19.74
N THR A 26 11.58 16.79 20.97
CA THR A 26 10.50 15.92 21.44
C THR A 26 9.14 16.63 21.42
N LYS A 27 9.07 17.91 21.83
CA LYS A 27 7.83 18.71 21.73
C LYS A 27 7.40 18.93 20.28
N MET A 28 8.33 19.21 19.37
CA MET A 28 8.04 19.33 17.94
C MET A 28 7.51 18.01 17.36
N THR A 29 8.17 16.89 17.67
CA THR A 29 7.72 15.56 17.26
C THR A 29 6.31 15.28 17.76
N ASN A 30 6.01 15.55 19.03
CA ASN A 30 4.67 15.38 19.59
C ASN A 30 3.64 16.24 18.86
N GLN A 31 3.98 17.49 18.54
CA GLN A 31 3.09 18.38 17.78
C GLN A 31 2.87 17.87 16.35
N MET A 32 3.90 17.31 15.69
CA MET A 32 3.74 16.67 14.37
C MET A 32 2.76 15.50 14.43
N ILE A 33 2.84 14.64 15.46
CA ILE A 33 1.88 13.54 15.65
C ILE A 33 0.46 14.07 15.84
N ILE A 34 0.28 15.11 16.67
CA ILE A 34 -1.03 15.75 16.88
C ILE A 34 -1.57 16.29 15.54
N ASN A 35 -0.74 16.97 14.76
CA ASN A 35 -1.13 17.50 13.46
C ASN A 35 -1.48 16.38 12.46
N CYS A 36 -0.76 15.25 12.47
CA CYS A 36 -1.11 14.07 11.66
C CYS A 36 -2.48 13.52 12.06
N LYS A 37 -2.76 13.37 13.37
CA LYS A 37 -4.06 12.90 13.86
C LYS A 37 -5.18 13.87 13.46
N ALA A 38 -4.96 15.17 13.62
CA ALA A 38 -5.92 16.20 13.22
C ALA A 38 -6.14 16.22 11.69
N TYR A 39 -5.11 16.01 10.88
CA TYR A 39 -5.23 15.91 9.42
C TYR A 39 -6.04 14.68 8.96
N LEU A 40 -5.92 13.58 9.69
CA LEU A 40 -6.66 12.35 9.45
C LEU A 40 -8.13 12.47 9.87
N LEU A 41 -8.41 13.02 11.06
CA LEU A 41 -9.75 13.10 11.65
C LEU A 41 -10.52 14.39 11.31
N GLY A 42 -9.85 15.50 11.02
CA GLY A 42 -10.47 16.80 10.77
C GLY A 42 -11.45 17.24 11.87
N ASP A 43 -11.01 17.18 13.13
CA ASP A 43 -11.76 17.52 14.36
C ASP A 43 -13.03 16.70 14.66
N GLU A 44 -13.21 15.56 13.99
CA GLU A 44 -14.37 14.68 14.19
C GLU A 44 -14.03 13.42 15.01
N HIS A 45 -15.06 12.60 15.25
CA HIS A 45 -14.96 11.35 16.01
C HIS A 45 -13.97 10.35 15.37
N PRO A 46 -13.28 9.50 16.16
CA PRO A 46 -12.38 8.46 15.66
C PRO A 46 -12.97 7.55 14.56
N ASP A 47 -14.29 7.39 14.54
CA ASP A 47 -14.99 6.58 13.54
C ASP A 47 -14.97 7.16 12.13
N LYS A 48 -14.66 8.45 11.94
CA LYS A 48 -14.55 9.09 10.61
C LYS A 48 -13.56 8.36 9.69
N LEU A 49 -12.53 7.72 10.26
CA LEU A 49 -11.58 6.93 9.49
C LEU A 49 -12.28 5.80 8.71
N TRP A 50 -13.30 5.19 9.29
CA TRP A 50 -14.10 4.15 8.64
C TRP A 50 -15.05 4.69 7.57
N GLU A 51 -15.44 5.96 7.66
CA GLU A 51 -16.36 6.63 6.74
C GLU A 51 -15.64 7.26 5.55
N THR A 52 -14.33 7.51 5.69
CA THR A 52 -13.51 8.08 4.63
C THR A 52 -13.23 7.05 3.56
N LYS A 53 -13.39 7.43 2.28
CA LYS A 53 -13.06 6.56 1.13
C LYS A 53 -11.64 5.97 1.29
N PRO A 54 -11.45 4.64 1.23
CA PRO A 54 -10.16 4.00 1.50
C PRO A 54 -8.98 4.59 0.71
N VAL A 55 -9.17 4.87 -0.59
CA VAL A 55 -8.14 5.50 -1.45
C VAL A 55 -7.65 6.84 -0.91
N VAL A 56 -8.58 7.68 -0.44
CA VAL A 56 -8.25 9.01 0.10
C VAL A 56 -7.55 8.86 1.43
N LEU A 57 -8.03 7.96 2.29
CA LEU A 57 -7.45 7.71 3.59
C LEU A 57 -6.01 7.18 3.47
N VAL A 58 -5.77 6.20 2.59
CA VAL A 58 -4.42 5.65 2.34
C VAL A 58 -3.46 6.75 1.90
N LYS A 59 -3.89 7.67 1.01
CA LYS A 59 -3.06 8.83 0.61
C LYS A 59 -2.72 9.73 1.79
N LYS A 60 -3.69 10.03 2.66
CA LYS A 60 -3.45 10.84 3.87
C LYS A 60 -2.49 10.14 4.86
N LEU A 61 -2.68 8.85 5.09
CA LEU A 61 -1.81 8.05 5.95
C LEU A 61 -0.38 8.02 5.43
N ARG A 62 -0.17 7.81 4.12
CA ARG A 62 1.14 7.87 3.48
C ARG A 62 1.80 9.24 3.61
N ALA A 63 1.02 10.33 3.52
CA ALA A 63 1.55 11.68 3.76
C ALA A 63 2.08 11.84 5.20
N CYS A 64 1.45 11.21 6.20
CA CYS A 64 1.92 11.21 7.58
C CYS A 64 3.24 10.43 7.75
N LEU A 65 3.40 9.32 7.04
CA LEU A 65 4.66 8.56 7.02
C LEU A 65 5.79 9.37 6.38
N ASN A 66 5.52 9.97 5.22
CA ASN A 66 6.47 10.82 4.52
C ASN A 66 6.91 12.04 5.35
N LEU A 67 6.01 12.59 6.17
CA LEU A 67 6.38 13.68 7.10
C LEU A 67 7.47 13.23 8.08
N ASN A 68 7.36 12.04 8.67
CA ASN A 68 8.37 11.52 9.59
C ASN A 68 9.69 11.22 8.87
N GLU A 69 9.62 10.62 7.68
CA GLU A 69 10.79 10.32 6.85
C GLU A 69 11.59 11.60 6.53
N VAL A 70 10.92 12.61 5.95
CA VAL A 70 11.56 13.91 5.63
C VAL A 70 12.07 14.62 6.89
N TYR A 71 11.35 14.51 8.01
CA TYR A 71 11.78 15.08 9.29
C TYR A 71 13.10 14.45 9.79
N GLN A 72 13.18 13.12 9.79
CA GLN A 72 14.37 12.40 10.21
C GLN A 72 15.54 12.62 9.25
N GLU A 73 15.31 12.57 7.94
CA GLU A 73 16.33 12.87 6.92
C GLU A 73 16.95 14.25 7.13
N GLN A 74 16.10 15.27 7.29
CA GLN A 74 16.56 16.63 7.47
C GLN A 74 17.31 16.78 8.81
N TYR A 75 16.91 16.07 9.86
CA TYR A 75 17.63 16.03 11.13
C TYR A 75 19.04 15.41 10.96
N HIS A 76 19.13 14.24 10.33
CA HIS A 76 20.42 13.56 10.06
C HIS A 76 21.33 14.40 9.17
N PHE A 77 20.78 15.05 8.14
CA PHE A 77 21.53 15.95 7.27
C PHE A 77 22.13 17.13 8.05
N ASN A 78 21.35 17.76 8.93
CA ASN A 78 21.85 18.85 9.76
C ASN A 78 22.90 18.36 10.77
N ARG A 79 22.71 17.18 11.37
CA ARG A 79 23.71 16.56 12.25
C ARG A 79 25.03 16.33 11.53
N LYS A 80 25.01 15.73 10.33
CA LYS A 80 26.22 15.49 9.52
C LYS A 80 26.96 16.79 9.20
N LYS A 81 26.24 17.85 8.82
CA LYS A 81 26.82 19.19 8.58
C LYS A 81 27.46 19.80 9.83
N LEU A 82 26.91 19.54 11.01
CA LEU A 82 27.43 20.05 12.28
C LEU A 82 28.68 19.29 12.74
N LEU A 83 28.74 17.98 12.51
CA LEU A 83 29.93 17.16 12.76
C LEU A 83 31.12 17.54 11.88
N ALA A 84 30.86 18.01 10.65
CA ALA A 84 31.91 18.47 9.74
C ALA A 84 32.58 19.79 10.14
N LEU A 85 32.10 20.48 11.19
CA LEU A 85 32.67 21.74 11.68
C LEU A 85 33.74 21.48 12.75
N PRO A 86 35.02 21.84 12.53
CA PRO A 86 36.15 21.44 13.39
C PRO A 86 36.18 22.04 14.80
N LYS A 87 35.28 23.00 15.13
CA LYS A 87 35.14 23.63 16.46
C LYS A 87 33.70 23.67 16.98
N GLY A 88 32.79 22.88 16.40
CA GLY A 88 31.38 22.85 16.79
C GLY A 88 31.12 21.92 17.99
N LYS A 89 30.22 22.30 18.90
CA LYS A 89 29.69 21.37 19.91
C LYS A 89 29.05 20.17 19.21
N GLN A 90 29.38 18.96 19.65
CA GLN A 90 28.83 17.74 19.05
C GLN A 90 27.32 17.64 19.29
N PHE A 91 26.62 17.16 18.27
CA PHE A 91 25.17 16.90 18.29
C PHE A 91 24.94 15.48 18.84
N ASP A 92 25.05 15.32 20.17
CA ASP A 92 24.81 14.04 20.84
C ASP A 92 23.44 14.04 21.50
N PHE A 93 22.39 13.87 20.70
CA PHE A 93 21.00 13.78 21.17
C PHE A 93 20.50 12.34 21.05
N SER A 94 19.73 11.91 22.04
CA SER A 94 19.04 10.62 21.95
C SER A 94 17.96 10.67 20.87
N GLU A 95 18.25 10.07 19.71
CA GLU A 95 17.28 9.89 18.62
C GLU A 95 16.02 9.17 19.10
N THR A 96 16.18 8.18 19.98
CA THR A 96 15.07 7.44 20.57
C THR A 96 14.11 8.35 21.34
N GLN A 97 14.63 9.35 22.06
CA GLN A 97 13.79 10.33 22.78
C GLN A 97 13.09 11.32 21.85
N ILE A 98 13.72 11.64 20.71
CA ILE A 98 13.18 12.59 19.74
C ILE A 98 12.13 11.92 18.84
N PHE A 99 12.44 10.76 18.28
CA PHE A 99 11.66 10.12 17.22
C PHE A 99 10.86 8.91 17.68
N GLY A 100 11.22 8.27 18.80
CA GLY A 100 10.63 6.97 19.19
C GLY A 100 9.09 6.97 19.28
N ARG A 101 8.48 8.07 19.73
CA ARG A 101 7.01 8.22 19.73
C ARG A 101 6.43 8.31 18.31
N PHE A 102 7.12 9.01 17.40
CA PHE A 102 6.69 9.13 16.00
C PHE A 102 6.89 7.82 15.26
N ASP A 103 7.97 7.09 15.56
CA ASP A 103 8.22 5.76 14.98
C ASP A 103 7.12 4.76 15.37
N LEU A 104 6.70 4.77 16.64
CA LEU A 104 5.56 3.96 17.09
C LEU A 104 4.26 4.34 16.38
N PHE A 105 3.99 5.65 16.23
CA PHE A 105 2.86 6.13 15.45
C PHE A 105 2.94 5.67 13.99
N CYS A 106 4.12 5.77 13.34
CA CYS A 106 4.33 5.34 11.97
C CYS A 106 4.14 3.83 11.81
N ARG A 107 4.58 3.01 12.76
CA ARG A 107 4.29 1.56 12.77
C ARG A 107 2.79 1.28 12.81
N ARG A 108 2.02 2.03 13.59
CA ARG A 108 0.56 1.91 13.57
C ARG A 108 -0.04 2.36 12.24
N VAL A 109 0.39 3.51 11.72
CA VAL A 109 -0.06 4.04 10.43
C VAL A 109 0.23 3.07 9.27
N LEU A 110 1.37 2.39 9.26
CA LEU A 110 1.70 1.36 8.26
C LEU A 110 0.66 0.22 8.25
N LYS A 111 0.25 -0.25 9.43
CA LYS A 111 -0.80 -1.28 9.54
C LYS A 111 -2.15 -0.80 9.02
N LEU A 112 -2.48 0.47 9.27
CA LEU A 112 -3.70 1.07 8.71
C LEU A 112 -3.61 1.23 7.19
N VAL A 113 -2.44 1.62 6.66
CA VAL A 113 -2.21 1.70 5.21
C VAL A 113 -2.45 0.34 4.57
N ASP A 114 -1.87 -0.73 5.12
CA ASP A 114 -2.08 -2.09 4.61
C ASP A 114 -3.56 -2.50 4.70
N MET A 115 -4.18 -2.38 5.88
CA MET A 115 -5.59 -2.71 6.10
C MET A 115 -6.53 -2.00 5.11
N PHE A 116 -6.45 -0.66 4.98
CA PHE A 116 -7.31 0.09 4.07
C PHE A 116 -6.94 -0.09 2.60
N SER A 117 -5.69 -0.47 2.27
CA SER A 117 -5.33 -0.85 0.90
C SER A 117 -5.98 -2.17 0.52
N THR A 118 -6.04 -3.14 1.43
CA THR A 118 -6.78 -4.39 1.23
C THR A 118 -8.27 -4.14 1.00
N VAL A 119 -8.90 -3.27 1.82
CA VAL A 119 -10.30 -2.86 1.60
C VAL A 119 -10.49 -2.30 0.19
N HIS A 120 -9.65 -1.34 -0.21
CA HIS A 120 -9.73 -0.73 -1.53
C HIS A 120 -9.56 -1.75 -2.66
N GLN A 121 -8.65 -2.72 -2.50
CA GLN A 121 -8.43 -3.78 -3.48
C GLN A 121 -9.70 -4.60 -3.69
N PHE A 122 -10.34 -5.08 -2.62
CA PHE A 122 -11.57 -5.87 -2.73
C PHE A 122 -12.77 -5.05 -3.20
N GLU A 123 -12.88 -3.77 -2.85
CA GLU A 123 -13.89 -2.87 -3.43
C GLU A 123 -13.70 -2.71 -4.95
N SER A 124 -12.46 -2.60 -5.41
CA SER A 124 -12.14 -2.49 -6.84
C SER A 124 -12.43 -3.79 -7.59
N LEU A 125 -12.11 -4.95 -6.99
CA LEU A 125 -12.48 -6.27 -7.55
C LEU A 125 -14.01 -6.41 -7.67
N ALA A 126 -14.76 -5.97 -6.65
CA ALA A 126 -16.22 -5.98 -6.67
C ALA A 126 -16.79 -5.10 -7.79
N ALA A 127 -16.18 -3.94 -8.06
CA ALA A 127 -16.62 -3.02 -9.09
C ALA A 127 -16.46 -3.59 -10.52
N CYS A 128 -15.47 -4.46 -10.73
CA CYS A 128 -15.23 -5.11 -12.02
C CYS A 128 -16.24 -6.22 -12.36
N ARG A 129 -17.08 -6.66 -11.41
CA ARG A 129 -18.13 -7.68 -11.60
C ARG A 129 -17.62 -8.95 -12.28
N PHE A 130 -16.50 -9.48 -11.80
CA PHE A 130 -16.06 -10.80 -12.20
C PHE A 130 -17.03 -11.85 -11.68
N ASP A 131 -17.55 -12.69 -12.57
CA ASP A 131 -18.53 -13.71 -12.25
C ASP A 131 -17.93 -14.75 -11.30
N GLY A 132 -18.57 -14.99 -10.15
CA GLY A 132 -18.09 -15.94 -9.13
C GLY A 132 -17.22 -15.33 -8.02
N MET A 133 -16.95 -14.02 -8.02
CA MET A 133 -16.20 -13.35 -6.93
C MET A 133 -17.06 -12.83 -5.78
N GLU A 134 -18.39 -13.00 -5.84
CA GLU A 134 -19.32 -12.48 -4.84
C GLU A 134 -18.98 -12.97 -3.43
N GLN A 135 -18.65 -14.27 -3.29
CA GLN A 135 -18.31 -14.85 -2.00
C GLN A 135 -17.03 -14.27 -1.41
N LEU A 136 -16.00 -14.02 -2.24
CA LEU A 136 -14.73 -13.41 -1.78
C LEU A 136 -14.95 -11.97 -1.32
N VAL A 137 -15.75 -11.21 -2.07
CA VAL A 137 -16.10 -9.81 -1.72
C VAL A 137 -16.91 -9.77 -0.42
N VAL A 138 -17.90 -10.64 -0.25
CA VAL A 138 -18.68 -10.74 1.00
C VAL A 138 -17.78 -11.13 2.17
N SER A 139 -16.91 -12.12 1.99
CA SER A 139 -15.98 -12.56 3.03
C SER A 139 -15.02 -11.45 3.47
N SER A 140 -14.49 -10.68 2.51
CA SER A 140 -13.69 -9.48 2.78
C SER A 140 -14.45 -8.48 3.65
N ARG A 141 -15.70 -8.16 3.28
CA ARG A 141 -16.55 -7.22 4.03
C ARG A 141 -16.83 -7.72 5.45
N THR A 142 -17.16 -8.99 5.62
CA THR A 142 -17.39 -9.60 6.93
C THR A 142 -16.16 -9.48 7.84
N ILE A 143 -14.97 -9.83 7.33
CA ILE A 143 -13.72 -9.71 8.09
C ILE A 143 -13.49 -8.25 8.53
N MET A 144 -13.74 -7.29 7.64
CA MET A 144 -13.61 -5.87 7.94
C MET A 144 -14.62 -5.37 8.98
N GLU A 145 -15.88 -5.78 8.86
CA GLU A 145 -16.95 -5.42 9.81
C GLU A 145 -16.69 -5.99 11.19
N GLU A 146 -16.26 -7.25 11.28
CA GLU A 146 -15.86 -7.87 12.55
C GLU A 146 -14.70 -7.13 13.20
N PHE A 147 -13.69 -6.71 12.43
CA PHE A 147 -12.58 -5.91 12.94
C PHE A 147 -13.05 -4.53 13.43
N ARG A 148 -13.92 -3.86 12.67
CA ARG A 148 -14.52 -2.57 13.06
C ARG A 148 -15.33 -2.70 14.35
N ASN A 149 -16.06 -3.80 14.54
CA ASN A 149 -16.88 -4.06 15.71
C ASN A 149 -16.05 -4.23 17.01
N LYS A 150 -14.74 -4.46 16.92
CA LYS A 150 -13.84 -4.46 18.09
C LYS A 150 -13.62 -3.06 18.69
N ARG A 151 -14.06 -2.00 18.00
CA ARG A 151 -14.06 -0.57 18.43
C ARG A 151 -12.71 -0.06 18.92
N HIS A 152 -11.67 -0.32 18.15
CA HIS A 152 -10.33 0.21 18.42
C HIS A 152 -10.24 1.70 18.06
N ASP A 153 -9.55 2.49 18.89
CA ASP A 153 -8.96 3.74 18.41
C ASP A 153 -7.79 3.37 17.49
N LEU A 154 -8.01 3.51 16.18
CA LEU A 154 -7.05 3.16 15.16
C LEU A 154 -5.75 3.97 15.27
N LEU A 155 -5.81 5.20 15.78
CA LEU A 155 -4.66 6.10 15.91
C LEU A 155 -4.01 6.05 17.29
N ASP A 156 -4.53 5.23 18.21
CA ASP A 156 -3.86 4.92 19.47
C ASP A 156 -2.77 3.87 19.27
N PHE A 157 -1.53 4.34 19.20
CA PHE A 157 -0.33 3.54 19.03
C PHE A 157 0.29 3.05 20.35
N HIS A 158 -0.37 3.29 21.49
CA HIS A 158 0.06 2.74 22.79
C HIS A 158 -0.69 1.45 23.15
N ASN A 159 -1.85 1.21 22.54
CA ASN A 159 -2.67 0.05 22.82
C ASN A 159 -2.30 -1.16 21.96
N ASN A 160 -1.65 -2.15 22.59
CA ASN A 160 -1.24 -3.40 21.96
C ASN A 160 -2.40 -4.38 21.67
N ARG A 161 -3.63 -4.11 22.15
CA ARG A 161 -4.80 -4.95 21.84
C ARG A 161 -5.08 -4.96 20.34
N PHE A 162 -5.01 -3.79 19.70
CA PHE A 162 -5.13 -3.67 18.25
C PHE A 162 -4.11 -4.56 17.54
N ASP A 163 -2.86 -4.62 18.01
CA ASP A 163 -1.81 -5.37 17.32
C ASP A 163 -2.08 -6.88 17.34
N ARG A 164 -2.66 -7.41 18.43
CA ARG A 164 -3.10 -8.81 18.49
C ARG A 164 -4.26 -9.07 17.52
N ASP A 165 -5.27 -8.22 17.55
CA ASP A 165 -6.43 -8.35 16.66
C ASP A 165 -6.06 -8.18 15.19
N TYR A 166 -5.05 -7.34 14.89
CA TYR A 166 -4.53 -7.11 13.54
C TYR A 166 -3.76 -8.31 13.00
N VAL A 167 -3.07 -9.07 13.87
CA VAL A 167 -2.45 -10.34 13.46
C VAL A 167 -3.53 -11.36 13.06
N GLU A 168 -4.59 -11.49 13.86
CA GLU A 168 -5.74 -12.36 13.52
C GLU A 168 -6.41 -11.93 12.21
N PHE A 169 -6.63 -10.63 12.03
CA PHE A 169 -7.12 -10.06 10.78
C PHE A 169 -6.24 -10.47 9.58
N ASN A 170 -4.92 -10.34 9.71
CA ASN A 170 -3.99 -10.68 8.62
C ASN A 170 -3.99 -12.16 8.27
N VAL A 171 -4.20 -13.07 9.22
CA VAL A 171 -4.35 -14.50 8.94
C VAL A 171 -5.56 -14.72 8.03
N ARG A 172 -6.71 -14.13 8.37
CA ARG A 172 -7.94 -14.28 7.57
C ARG A 172 -7.85 -13.60 6.21
N ILE A 173 -7.14 -12.48 6.11
CA ILE A 173 -6.83 -11.85 4.81
C ILE A 173 -5.91 -12.74 3.96
N ALA A 174 -4.92 -13.41 4.56
CA ALA A 174 -4.05 -14.32 3.83
C ALA A 174 -4.82 -15.52 3.27
N ASP A 175 -5.77 -16.08 4.02
CA ASP A 175 -6.65 -17.15 3.55
C ASP A 175 -7.52 -16.66 2.36
N LEU A 176 -8.06 -15.45 2.48
CA LEU A 176 -8.87 -14.84 1.42
C LEU A 176 -8.05 -14.57 0.15
N GLU A 177 -6.78 -14.19 0.29
CA GLU A 177 -5.87 -14.02 -0.84
C GLU A 177 -5.47 -15.32 -1.49
N SER A 178 -5.30 -16.40 -0.72
CA SER A 178 -5.09 -17.73 -1.29
C SER A 178 -6.29 -18.17 -2.11
N ALA A 179 -7.51 -17.94 -1.62
CA ALA A 179 -8.73 -18.22 -2.36
C ALA A 179 -8.86 -17.35 -3.63
N LEU A 180 -8.48 -16.08 -3.56
CA LEU A 180 -8.42 -15.19 -4.73
C LEU A 180 -7.39 -15.68 -5.76
N GLN A 181 -6.22 -16.14 -5.32
CA GLN A 181 -5.20 -16.69 -6.22
C GLN A 181 -5.72 -17.94 -6.94
N GLN A 182 -6.38 -18.85 -6.22
CA GLN A 182 -7.02 -20.03 -6.82
C GLN A 182 -8.09 -19.63 -7.85
N PHE A 183 -8.93 -18.63 -7.53
CA PHE A 183 -9.94 -18.11 -8.45
C PHE A 183 -9.32 -17.52 -9.72
N ILE A 184 -8.26 -16.72 -9.59
CA ILE A 184 -7.52 -16.17 -10.73
C ILE A 184 -7.00 -17.31 -11.61
N ASN A 185 -6.37 -18.32 -11.01
CA ASN A 185 -5.84 -19.48 -11.73
C ASN A 185 -6.92 -20.20 -12.55
N GLN A 186 -8.06 -20.50 -11.93
CA GLN A 186 -9.20 -21.14 -12.61
C GLN A 186 -9.79 -20.26 -13.72
N SER A 187 -9.82 -18.95 -13.51
CA SER A 187 -10.29 -18.00 -14.53
C SER A 187 -9.46 -18.12 -15.81
N PHE A 188 -8.13 -18.20 -15.70
CA PHE A 188 -7.24 -18.34 -16.86
C PHE A 188 -7.29 -19.72 -17.53
N GLU A 189 -7.70 -20.78 -16.82
CA GLU A 189 -7.94 -22.10 -17.42
C GLU A 189 -9.22 -22.13 -18.28
N SER A 190 -10.21 -21.30 -17.94
CA SER A 190 -11.52 -21.27 -18.62
C SER A 190 -11.56 -20.40 -19.88
N ILE A 191 -10.60 -19.49 -20.08
CA ILE A 191 -10.65 -18.50 -21.17
C ILE A 191 -10.05 -19.08 -22.45
N THR A 192 -10.84 -19.05 -23.51
CA THR A 192 -10.48 -19.59 -24.82
C THR A 192 -9.80 -18.57 -25.74
N SER A 193 -10.02 -17.27 -25.52
CA SER A 193 -9.46 -16.19 -26.36
C SER A 193 -8.27 -15.51 -25.69
N ILE A 194 -7.17 -15.37 -26.43
CA ILE A 194 -5.95 -14.70 -25.99
C ILE A 194 -6.20 -13.23 -25.67
N GLU A 195 -7.00 -12.54 -26.48
CA GLU A 195 -7.35 -11.13 -26.25
C GLU A 195 -8.10 -10.97 -24.92
N SER A 196 -9.05 -11.87 -24.65
CA SER A 196 -9.80 -11.88 -23.39
C SER A 196 -8.89 -12.14 -22.19
N SER A 197 -7.96 -13.09 -22.31
CA SER A 197 -6.96 -13.38 -21.28
C SER A 197 -6.03 -12.19 -21.00
N LEU A 198 -5.56 -11.49 -22.03
CA LEU A 198 -4.72 -10.30 -21.88
C LEU A 198 -5.48 -9.14 -21.22
N ASN A 199 -6.74 -8.92 -21.60
CA ASN A 199 -7.59 -7.90 -20.98
C ASN A 199 -7.89 -8.22 -19.50
N LEU A 200 -8.15 -9.48 -19.18
CA LEU A 200 -8.33 -9.93 -17.80
C LEU A 200 -7.04 -9.73 -16.98
N LEU A 201 -5.89 -10.14 -17.52
CA LEU A 201 -4.60 -9.98 -16.87
C LEU A 201 -4.30 -8.52 -16.56
N LYS A 202 -4.50 -7.63 -17.55
CA LYS A 202 -4.33 -6.19 -17.37
C LYS A 202 -5.26 -5.63 -16.30
N SER A 203 -6.49 -6.12 -16.23
CA SER A 203 -7.45 -5.72 -15.20
C SER A 203 -6.96 -6.13 -13.81
N TYR A 204 -6.54 -7.38 -13.61
CA TYR A 204 -5.98 -7.83 -12.32
C TYR A 204 -4.70 -7.08 -11.95
N GLN A 205 -3.79 -6.82 -12.90
CA GLN A 205 -2.56 -6.06 -12.63
C GLN A 205 -2.83 -4.62 -12.17
N SER A 206 -3.91 -4.00 -12.64
CA SER A 206 -4.30 -2.66 -12.21
C SER A 206 -4.85 -2.63 -10.78
N ILE A 207 -5.47 -3.73 -10.34
CA ILE A 207 -6.17 -3.82 -9.05
C ILE A 207 -5.27 -4.41 -7.95
N LEU A 208 -4.57 -5.51 -8.25
CA LEU A 208 -3.78 -6.26 -7.28
C LEU A 208 -2.44 -5.56 -7.05
N GLN A 209 -2.22 -5.09 -5.82
CA GLN A 209 -1.02 -4.32 -5.47
C GLN A 209 0.02 -5.15 -4.69
N ARG A 210 -0.38 -6.28 -4.10
CA ARG A 210 0.51 -7.16 -3.31
C ARG A 210 1.52 -7.90 -4.19
N GLU A 211 2.75 -8.00 -3.71
CA GLU A 211 3.88 -8.59 -4.46
C GLU A 211 3.68 -10.07 -4.80
N SER A 212 3.14 -10.87 -3.87
CA SER A 212 2.86 -12.29 -4.10
C SER A 212 1.88 -12.51 -5.27
N LEU A 213 0.79 -11.75 -5.29
CA LEU A 213 -0.21 -11.80 -6.35
C LEU A 213 0.35 -11.25 -7.67
N LYS A 214 1.22 -10.22 -7.63
CA LYS A 214 1.88 -9.70 -8.84
C LYS A 214 2.78 -10.75 -9.49
N ALA A 215 3.58 -11.46 -8.70
CA ALA A 215 4.42 -12.54 -9.20
C ALA A 215 3.59 -13.67 -9.82
N ASP A 216 2.45 -14.01 -9.21
CA ASP A 216 1.51 -15.00 -9.75
C ASP A 216 0.91 -14.55 -11.10
N LEU A 217 0.48 -13.29 -11.21
CA LEU A 217 0.00 -12.73 -12.47
C LEU A 217 1.10 -12.72 -13.55
N GLU A 218 2.34 -12.43 -13.19
CA GLU A 218 3.46 -12.43 -14.14
C GLU A 218 3.68 -13.83 -14.74
N SER A 219 3.50 -14.89 -13.95
CA SER A 219 3.56 -16.28 -14.45
C SER A 219 2.49 -16.58 -15.51
N LYS A 220 1.35 -15.86 -15.49
CA LYS A 220 0.26 -16.05 -16.47
C LYS A 220 0.62 -15.56 -17.87
N TYR A 221 1.56 -14.63 -18.02
CA TYR A 221 2.07 -14.26 -19.35
C TYR A 221 2.61 -15.49 -20.08
N THR A 222 3.38 -16.35 -19.39
CA THR A 222 3.95 -17.56 -19.99
C THR A 222 2.87 -18.48 -20.54
N VAL A 223 1.76 -18.64 -19.81
CA VAL A 223 0.60 -19.45 -20.24
C VAL A 223 -0.06 -18.84 -21.48
N ILE A 224 -0.30 -17.53 -21.47
CA ILE A 224 -0.90 -16.81 -22.60
C ILE A 224 -0.01 -16.89 -23.84
N PHE A 225 1.31 -16.70 -23.69
CA PHE A 225 2.27 -16.81 -24.78
C PHE A 225 2.33 -18.21 -25.37
N HIS A 226 2.27 -19.25 -24.53
CA HIS A 226 2.21 -20.63 -25.00
C HIS A 226 0.96 -20.87 -25.86
N ASN A 227 -0.22 -20.46 -25.37
CA ASN A 227 -1.47 -20.59 -26.11
C ASN A 227 -1.44 -19.79 -27.43
N TYR A 228 -0.82 -18.61 -27.45
CA TYR A 228 -0.58 -17.84 -28.67
C TYR A 228 0.28 -18.57 -29.68
N GLY A 229 1.35 -19.24 -29.23
CA GLY A 229 2.17 -20.08 -30.10
C GLY A 229 1.36 -21.22 -30.72
N VAL A 230 0.50 -21.87 -29.94
CA VAL A 230 -0.39 -22.94 -30.43
C VAL A 230 -1.38 -22.41 -31.47
N GLU A 231 -2.00 -21.26 -31.21
CA GLU A 231 -2.96 -20.63 -32.15
C GLU A 231 -2.27 -20.21 -33.45
N LEU A 232 -1.06 -19.65 -33.39
CA LEU A 232 -0.27 -19.33 -34.58
C LEU A 232 0.04 -20.58 -35.43
N THR A 233 0.44 -21.68 -34.80
CA THR A 233 0.68 -22.95 -35.51
C THR A 233 -0.61 -23.45 -36.18
N GLN A 234 -1.76 -23.35 -35.50
CA GLN A 234 -3.05 -23.74 -36.08
C GLN A 234 -3.44 -22.85 -37.28
N ILE A 235 -3.20 -21.55 -37.19
CA ILE A 235 -3.43 -20.60 -38.30
C ILE A 235 -2.50 -20.92 -39.47
N GLN A 236 -1.21 -21.19 -39.20
CA GLN A 236 -0.26 -21.63 -40.21
C GLN A 236 -0.74 -22.92 -40.90
N ASP A 237 -1.00 -23.98 -40.14
CA ASP A 237 -1.49 -25.25 -40.69
C ASP A 237 -2.77 -25.07 -41.54
N SER A 238 -3.66 -24.17 -41.11
CA SER A 238 -4.88 -23.84 -41.86
C SER A 238 -4.59 -23.09 -43.16
N TYR A 239 -3.68 -22.12 -43.13
CA TYR A 239 -3.23 -21.38 -44.30
C TYR A 239 -2.56 -22.31 -45.31
N GLU A 240 -1.60 -23.12 -44.88
CA GLU A 240 -0.91 -24.09 -45.74
C GLU A 240 -1.87 -25.09 -46.40
N LYS A 241 -2.89 -25.59 -45.68
CA LYS A 241 -3.91 -26.50 -46.22
C LYS A 241 -4.85 -25.84 -47.23
N LEU A 242 -5.25 -24.59 -46.96
CA LEU A 242 -6.28 -23.89 -47.75
C LEU A 242 -5.70 -22.98 -48.83
N LYS A 243 -4.37 -22.79 -48.90
CA LYS A 243 -3.70 -21.92 -49.88
C LYS A 243 -4.06 -22.21 -51.33
N ALA A 244 -4.30 -23.48 -51.69
CA ALA A 244 -4.65 -23.88 -53.04
C ALA A 244 -6.15 -23.73 -53.37
N SER A 245 -7.02 -23.71 -52.36
CA SER A 245 -8.48 -23.59 -52.52
C SER A 245 -9.07 -22.96 -51.26
N PRO A 246 -8.94 -21.63 -51.09
CA PRO A 246 -9.43 -20.97 -49.89
C PRO A 246 -10.96 -20.97 -49.90
N PRO A 247 -11.61 -21.15 -48.72
CA PRO A 247 -13.06 -21.10 -48.63
C PRO A 247 -13.55 -19.69 -49.02
N LEU A 248 -14.28 -19.61 -50.14
CA LEU A 248 -14.90 -18.38 -50.61
C LEU A 248 -16.19 -18.10 -49.83
N VAL A 249 -16.41 -16.84 -49.48
CA VAL A 249 -17.70 -16.41 -48.93
C VAL A 249 -18.73 -16.44 -50.06
N ARG A 250 -19.97 -16.89 -49.75
CA ARG A 250 -21.05 -17.01 -50.75
C ARG A 250 -21.17 -15.72 -51.59
N ASN A 251 -21.26 -15.88 -52.91
CA ASN A 251 -21.45 -14.83 -53.92
C ASN A 251 -20.23 -13.94 -54.25
N LEU A 252 -18.99 -14.37 -53.97
CA LEU A 252 -17.79 -13.73 -54.50
C LEU A 252 -17.20 -14.53 -55.69
N PRO A 253 -16.72 -13.87 -56.76
CA PRO A 253 -15.97 -14.53 -57.82
C PRO A 253 -14.61 -15.04 -57.30
N PRO A 254 -14.05 -16.08 -57.94
CA PRO A 254 -12.82 -16.76 -57.51
C PRO A 254 -11.56 -15.90 -57.60
#